data_AF-A0A8H3MBN1-F1
#
_entry.id   AF-A0A8H3MBN1-F1
#
_cell.length_a   1.000
_cell.length_b   1.000
_cell.length_c   1.000
_cell.angle_alpha   90.00
_cell.angle_beta   90.00
_cell.angle_gamma   90.00
#
_symmetry.space_group_name_H-M   'P 1'
#
loop_
_entity.id
_entity.type
_entity.pdbx_description
1 polymer ?
#
loop_
_entity_poly.entity_id
_entity_poly.type
_entity_poly.pdbx_seq_one_letter_code
_entity_poly.pdbx_strand_id
1 'polypeptide(L)'
;MSSKNFIFTLLFFLLCFVQFSLCEFELNDEHNDIEKRVPQKVIETGVIAIGVIVIGIFVIFLVFCYLIALCVNRKAMNDVILSIPWTLWDFVLQALFIKNQVNKVHSLYMPSIVFFIGPVIVNIILSLVIIINEKKKGSTEFKRWFHANSSLAATATVIAGADMSAFKVLYSHIFGLKRFNAPFSDDSKTIILWGCVISSIIQDIPQFVIQILYKTEVEGGYDLIPFLKLVSTSVKLPIGIIGRVYEALKDHRKPSDDDDNNNNNDNNNSDMEK
;
A
#
# COMPACT_ATOMS: atom_id res chain seq x y z
N MET A 1 -16.90 -2.57 12.36
CA MET A 1 -16.01 -3.71 12.03
C MET A 1 -14.71 -3.53 12.81
N SER A 2 -14.35 -4.46 13.70
CA SER A 2 -13.08 -4.38 14.44
C SER A 2 -11.91 -4.47 13.45
N SER A 3 -10.84 -3.71 13.61
CA SER A 3 -9.70 -3.76 12.67
C SER A 3 -9.05 -5.13 12.56
N LYS A 4 -9.18 -5.92 13.63
CA LYS A 4 -8.71 -7.31 13.63
C LYS A 4 -9.45 -8.07 12.55
N ASN A 5 -10.75 -7.83 12.40
CA ASN A 5 -11.58 -8.44 11.37
C ASN A 5 -11.22 -7.91 9.98
N PHE A 6 -10.96 -6.61 9.81
CA PHE A 6 -10.55 -6.06 8.51
C PHE A 6 -9.19 -6.61 8.05
N ILE A 7 -8.17 -6.58 8.91
CA ILE A 7 -6.84 -7.11 8.62
C ILE A 7 -6.91 -8.63 8.42
N PHE A 8 -7.69 -9.35 9.23
CA PHE A 8 -7.88 -10.79 9.08
C PHE A 8 -8.59 -11.15 7.78
N THR A 9 -9.62 -10.42 7.38
CA THR A 9 -10.29 -10.60 6.07
C THR A 9 -9.32 -10.34 4.93
N LEU A 10 -8.46 -9.32 5.04
CA LEU A 10 -7.44 -9.02 4.04
C LEU A 10 -6.36 -10.12 3.96
N LEU A 11 -5.90 -10.63 5.10
CA LEU A 11 -4.91 -11.70 5.19
C LEU A 11 -5.48 -13.04 4.69
N PHE A 12 -6.73 -13.33 5.03
CA PHE A 12 -7.46 -14.50 4.55
C PHE A 12 -7.63 -14.45 3.03
N PHE A 13 -7.99 -13.29 2.48
CA PHE A 13 -8.05 -13.10 1.04
C PHE A 13 -6.69 -13.25 0.37
N LEU A 14 -5.62 -12.71 0.96
CA LEU A 14 -4.25 -12.90 0.49
C LEU A 14 -3.87 -14.38 0.45
N LEU A 15 -4.22 -15.14 1.50
CA LEU A 15 -3.99 -16.59 1.56
C LEU A 15 -4.80 -17.32 0.49
N CYS A 16 -6.08 -17.00 0.31
CA CYS A 16 -6.91 -17.58 -0.75
C CYS A 16 -6.37 -17.27 -2.14
N PHE A 17 -5.87 -16.06 -2.37
CA PHE A 17 -5.27 -15.67 -3.64
C PHE A 17 -3.94 -16.38 -3.88
N VAL A 18 -3.05 -16.45 -2.88
CA VAL A 18 -1.80 -17.21 -2.99
C VAL A 18 -2.09 -18.69 -3.27
N GLN A 19 -3.09 -19.27 -2.60
CA GLN A 19 -3.53 -20.65 -2.85
C GLN A 19 -4.08 -20.80 -4.28
N PHE A 20 -4.87 -19.84 -4.78
CA PHE A 20 -5.36 -19.82 -6.15
C PHE A 20 -4.22 -19.71 -7.17
N SER A 21 -3.29 -18.76 -7.01
CA SER A 21 -2.14 -18.59 -7.89
C SER A 21 -1.16 -19.76 -7.86
N LEU A 22 -0.99 -20.43 -6.71
CA LEU A 22 -0.22 -21.67 -6.61
C LEU A 22 -0.95 -22.82 -7.30
N CYS A 23 -2.26 -22.95 -7.12
CA CYS A 23 -3.07 -24.00 -7.74
C CYS A 23 -3.14 -23.86 -9.27
N GLU A 24 -3.29 -22.63 -9.79
CA GLU A 24 -3.25 -22.35 -11.23
C GLU A 24 -1.86 -22.62 -11.83
N PHE A 25 -0.78 -22.31 -11.08
CA PHE A 25 0.59 -22.63 -11.50
C PHE A 25 0.85 -24.14 -11.53
N GLU A 26 0.42 -24.87 -10.49
CA GLU A 26 0.59 -26.33 -10.38
C GLU A 26 -0.21 -27.08 -11.45
N LEU A 27 -1.41 -26.60 -11.82
CA LEU A 27 -2.19 -27.11 -12.95
C LEU A 27 -1.51 -26.89 -14.31
N ASN A 28 -0.81 -25.77 -14.49
CA ASN A 28 -0.06 -25.49 -15.72
C ASN A 28 1.23 -26.33 -15.83
N ASP A 29 1.88 -26.64 -14.70
CA ASP A 29 3.08 -27.48 -14.66
C ASP A 29 2.73 -28.97 -14.87
N GLU A 30 1.64 -29.44 -14.27
CA GLU A 30 1.14 -30.82 -14.43
C GLU A 30 0.62 -31.12 -15.85
N HIS A 31 0.27 -30.09 -16.62
CA HIS A 31 -0.13 -30.22 -18.02
C HIS A 31 1.02 -30.70 -18.93
N ASN A 32 2.28 -30.52 -18.50
CA ASN A 32 3.45 -30.94 -19.27
C ASN A 32 3.83 -32.41 -19.09
N ASP A 33 3.32 -33.13 -18.08
CA ASP A 33 3.83 -34.49 -17.81
C ASP A 33 2.82 -35.64 -17.78
N ILE A 34 1.52 -35.49 -17.49
CA ILE A 34 0.66 -36.69 -17.36
C ILE A 34 -0.75 -36.53 -17.92
N GLU A 35 -0.95 -37.08 -19.12
CA GLU A 35 -2.24 -37.60 -19.57
C GLU A 35 -2.68 -38.75 -18.64
N LYS A 36 -3.62 -38.53 -17.71
CA LYS A 36 -4.64 -39.55 -17.31
C LYS A 36 -5.74 -39.06 -16.34
N ARG A 37 -6.95 -39.06 -16.90
CA ARG A 37 -8.24 -39.57 -16.35
C ARG A 37 -8.79 -38.99 -15.04
N VAL A 38 -9.18 -37.72 -15.10
CA VAL A 38 -10.49 -37.18 -14.68
C VAL A 38 -10.94 -36.28 -15.85
N PRO A 39 -12.22 -35.89 -16.08
CA PRO A 39 -12.49 -34.77 -16.98
C PRO A 39 -11.87 -33.49 -16.39
N GLN A 40 -10.57 -33.33 -16.61
CA GLN A 40 -9.66 -32.34 -16.04
C GLN A 40 -10.17 -30.93 -16.32
N LYS A 41 -10.75 -30.75 -17.52
CA LYS A 41 -11.50 -29.56 -17.92
C LYS A 41 -12.62 -29.17 -16.96
N VAL A 42 -13.35 -30.10 -16.36
CA VAL A 42 -14.48 -29.78 -15.45
C VAL A 42 -13.98 -29.28 -14.10
N ILE A 43 -12.89 -29.87 -13.58
CA ILE A 43 -12.26 -29.42 -12.33
C ILE A 43 -11.58 -28.07 -12.55
N GLU A 44 -10.82 -27.93 -13.63
CA GLU A 44 -10.11 -26.69 -14.00
C GLU A 44 -11.09 -25.53 -14.23
N THR A 45 -12.17 -25.75 -15.00
CA THR A 45 -13.21 -24.74 -15.21
C THR A 45 -13.91 -24.37 -13.90
N GLY A 46 -14.12 -25.35 -13.00
CA GLY A 46 -14.73 -25.12 -11.69
C GLY A 46 -13.85 -24.25 -10.77
N VAL A 47 -12.55 -24.55 -10.71
CA VAL A 47 -11.58 -23.78 -9.91
C VAL A 47 -11.43 -22.35 -10.43
N ILE A 48 -11.31 -22.18 -11.75
CA ILE A 48 -11.23 -20.87 -12.38
C ILE A 48 -12.50 -20.06 -12.11
N ALA A 49 -13.69 -20.66 -12.26
CA ALA A 49 -14.96 -20.00 -12.00
C ALA A 49 -15.08 -19.54 -10.53
N ILE A 50 -14.70 -20.38 -9.57
CA ILE A 50 -14.70 -20.02 -8.14
C ILE A 50 -13.72 -18.87 -7.88
N GLY A 51 -12.52 -18.92 -8.46
CA GLY A 51 -11.52 -17.85 -8.35
C GLY A 51 -12.05 -16.51 -8.86
N VAL A 52 -12.66 -16.50 -10.05
CA VAL A 52 -13.26 -15.29 -10.64
C VAL A 52 -14.38 -14.74 -9.76
N ILE A 53 -15.24 -15.60 -9.21
CA ILE A 53 -16.34 -15.20 -8.31
C ILE A 53 -15.77 -14.58 -7.02
N VAL A 54 -14.76 -15.20 -6.41
CA VAL A 54 -14.13 -14.70 -5.18
C VAL A 54 -13.45 -13.34 -5.40
N ILE A 55 -12.73 -13.19 -6.52
CA ILE A 55 -12.11 -11.92 -6.91
C ILE A 55 -13.19 -10.86 -7.15
N GLY A 56 -14.26 -11.20 -7.87
CA GLY A 56 -15.38 -10.29 -8.12
C GLY A 56 -16.04 -9.80 -6.84
N ILE A 57 -16.34 -10.71 -5.90
CA ILE A 57 -16.90 -10.36 -4.58
C ILE A 57 -15.95 -9.43 -3.81
N PHE A 58 -14.65 -9.70 -3.84
CA PHE A 58 -13.67 -8.87 -3.15
C PHE A 58 -13.57 -7.46 -3.74
N VAL A 59 -13.59 -7.33 -5.07
CA VAL A 59 -13.63 -6.03 -5.74
C VAL A 59 -14.90 -5.26 -5.37
N ILE A 60 -16.06 -5.91 -5.38
CA ILE A 60 -17.34 -5.30 -4.95
C ILE A 60 -17.25 -4.84 -3.49
N PHE A 61 -16.66 -5.67 -2.61
CA PHE A 61 -16.45 -5.31 -1.21
C PHE A 61 -15.53 -4.10 -1.05
N LEU A 62 -14.42 -4.01 -1.79
CA LEU A 62 -13.53 -2.85 -1.75
C LEU A 62 -14.21 -1.58 -2.24
N VAL A 63 -14.98 -1.66 -3.33
CA VAL A 63 -15.77 -0.53 -3.85
C VAL A 63 -16.79 -0.10 -2.80
N PHE A 64 -17.48 -1.04 -2.16
CA PHE A 64 -18.42 -0.75 -1.09
C PHE A 64 -17.73 -0.07 0.12
N CYS A 65 -16.58 -0.56 0.56
CA CYS A 65 -15.79 0.07 1.61
C CYS A 65 -15.35 1.49 1.25
N TYR A 66 -14.89 1.69 0.01
CA TYR A 66 -14.50 3.00 -0.51
C TYR A 66 -15.68 3.97 -0.52
N LEU A 67 -16.86 3.53 -0.99
CA LEU A 67 -18.08 4.33 -0.99
C LEU A 67 -18.51 4.70 0.44
N ILE A 68 -18.47 3.77 1.38
CA ILE A 68 -18.77 4.07 2.79
C ILE A 68 -17.78 5.11 3.33
N ALA A 69 -16.49 4.96 3.08
CA ALA A 69 -15.49 5.90 3.56
C ALA A 69 -15.72 7.31 2.98
N LEU A 70 -16.09 7.38 1.69
CA LEU A 70 -16.46 8.63 1.03
C LEU A 70 -17.72 9.24 1.62
N CYS A 71 -18.72 8.44 1.99
CA CYS A 71 -19.95 8.92 2.62
C CYS A 71 -19.72 9.39 4.07
N VAL A 72 -18.88 8.68 4.84
CA VAL A 72 -18.64 8.98 6.25
C VAL A 72 -17.73 10.19 6.42
N ASN A 73 -16.66 10.29 5.63
CA ASN A 73 -15.72 11.41 5.73
C ASN A 73 -15.09 11.74 4.37
N ARG A 74 -15.71 12.65 3.62
CA ARG A 74 -15.18 13.15 2.34
C ARG A 74 -13.81 13.84 2.46
N LYS A 75 -13.42 14.31 3.65
CA LYS A 75 -12.14 15.00 3.89
C LYS A 75 -11.01 14.03 4.28
N ALA A 76 -11.31 12.77 4.56
CA ALA A 76 -10.32 11.73 4.87
C ALA A 76 -9.54 11.29 3.62
N MET A 77 -8.36 10.72 3.84
CA MET A 77 -7.51 10.13 2.80
C MET A 77 -8.06 8.75 2.41
N ASN A 78 -9.21 8.74 1.75
CA ASN A 78 -9.97 7.53 1.44
C ASN A 78 -9.27 6.64 0.38
N ASP A 79 -8.31 7.19 -0.37
CA ASP A 79 -7.42 6.46 -1.29
C ASP A 79 -6.59 5.38 -0.58
N VAL A 80 -6.27 5.59 0.70
CA VAL A 80 -5.48 4.66 1.52
C VAL A 80 -6.19 3.32 1.76
N ILE A 81 -7.52 3.26 1.61
CA ILE A 81 -8.27 1.98 1.69
C ILE A 81 -7.86 1.04 0.54
N LEU A 82 -7.58 1.60 -0.63
CA LEU A 82 -7.21 0.84 -1.81
C LEU A 82 -5.70 0.56 -1.85
N SER A 83 -4.89 1.36 -1.14
CA SER A 83 -3.44 1.15 -1.14
C SER A 83 -3.05 -0.18 -0.50
N ILE A 84 -3.67 -0.60 0.61
CA ILE A 84 -3.26 -1.82 1.32
C ILE A 84 -3.49 -3.09 0.49
N PRO A 85 -4.70 -3.37 -0.07
CA PRO A 85 -4.88 -4.53 -0.94
C PRO A 85 -3.95 -4.51 -2.14
N TRP A 86 -3.75 -3.34 -2.75
CA TRP A 86 -2.88 -3.17 -3.90
C TRP A 86 -1.42 -3.48 -3.56
N THR A 87 -0.91 -2.97 -2.43
CA THR A 87 0.45 -3.27 -1.94
C THR A 87 0.67 -4.76 -1.75
N LEU A 88 -0.31 -5.46 -1.14
CA LEU A 88 -0.18 -6.90 -0.91
C LEU A 88 -0.21 -7.70 -2.22
N TRP A 89 -1.10 -7.34 -3.14
CA TRP A 89 -1.16 -7.92 -4.48
C TRP A 89 0.18 -7.75 -5.22
N ASP A 90 0.70 -6.53 -5.21
CA ASP A 90 1.94 -6.15 -5.89
C ASP A 90 3.16 -6.90 -5.32
N PHE A 91 3.18 -7.10 -4.00
CA PHE A 91 4.21 -7.87 -3.29
C PHE A 91 4.15 -9.36 -3.63
N VAL A 92 2.96 -9.97 -3.64
CA VAL A 92 2.78 -11.40 -3.98
C VAL A 92 3.19 -11.66 -5.42
N LEU A 93 2.73 -10.85 -6.38
CA LEU A 93 3.11 -11.02 -7.77
C LEU A 93 4.62 -10.88 -7.98
N GLN A 94 5.28 -9.94 -7.29
CA GLN A 94 6.73 -9.79 -7.38
C GLN A 94 7.48 -10.99 -6.78
N ALA A 95 7.03 -11.52 -5.64
CA ALA A 95 7.63 -12.71 -5.03
C ALA A 95 7.48 -13.95 -5.93
N LEU A 96 6.30 -14.15 -6.52
CA LEU A 96 6.04 -15.24 -7.46
C LEU A 96 6.87 -15.10 -8.75
N PHE A 97 7.01 -13.89 -9.26
CA PHE A 97 7.88 -13.60 -10.40
C PHE A 97 9.33 -14.02 -10.11
N ILE A 98 9.90 -13.58 -8.98
CA ILE A 98 11.28 -13.94 -8.60
C ILE A 98 11.44 -15.45 -8.44
N LYS A 99 10.50 -16.11 -7.75
CA LYS A 99 10.58 -17.54 -7.44
C LYS A 99 10.47 -18.41 -8.70
N ASN A 100 9.49 -18.14 -9.55
CA ASN A 100 9.08 -19.09 -10.58
C ASN A 100 9.62 -18.72 -11.97
N GLN A 101 10.02 -17.48 -12.21
CA GLN A 101 10.18 -16.97 -13.57
C GLN A 101 11.56 -16.43 -13.88
N VAL A 102 12.25 -15.85 -12.91
CA VAL A 102 13.54 -15.20 -13.18
C VAL A 102 14.68 -16.21 -13.38
N ASN A 103 14.53 -17.46 -12.94
CA ASN A 103 15.50 -18.53 -13.24
C ASN A 103 15.62 -18.81 -14.76
N LYS A 104 14.59 -18.46 -15.55
CA LYS A 104 14.62 -18.56 -17.01
C LYS A 104 15.59 -17.54 -17.65
N VAL A 105 15.89 -16.43 -16.97
CA VAL A 105 16.79 -15.37 -17.44
C VAL A 105 17.76 -15.00 -16.31
N HIS A 106 18.87 -15.76 -16.21
CA HIS A 106 19.80 -15.70 -15.08
C HIS A 106 20.37 -14.29 -14.79
N SER A 107 20.53 -13.47 -15.83
CA SER A 107 21.01 -12.07 -15.73
C SER A 107 20.08 -11.19 -14.87
N LEU A 108 18.78 -11.47 -14.85
CA LEU A 108 17.78 -10.65 -14.15
C LEU A 108 17.52 -11.10 -12.70
N TYR A 109 18.04 -12.25 -12.28
CA TYR A 109 17.77 -12.84 -10.95
C TYR A 109 18.26 -11.96 -9.80
N MET A 110 19.55 -11.64 -9.81
CA MET A 110 20.15 -10.80 -8.77
C MET A 110 19.54 -9.39 -8.74
N PRO A 111 19.40 -8.66 -9.87
CA PRO A 111 18.71 -7.38 -9.89
C PRO A 111 17.29 -7.44 -9.31
N SER A 112 16.51 -8.49 -9.64
CA SER A 112 15.14 -8.64 -9.15
C SER A 112 15.06 -8.79 -7.63
N ILE A 113 16.00 -9.53 -7.02
CA ILE A 113 16.06 -9.67 -5.56
C ILE A 113 16.47 -8.35 -4.90
N VAL A 114 17.50 -7.68 -5.45
CA VAL A 114 18.00 -6.42 -4.88
C VAL A 114 16.91 -5.34 -4.88
N PHE A 115 16.20 -5.17 -5.99
CA PHE A 115 15.10 -4.20 -6.12
C PHE A 115 13.77 -4.67 -5.50
N PHE A 116 13.73 -5.87 -4.92
CA PHE A 116 12.61 -6.34 -4.11
C PHE A 116 12.90 -6.17 -2.61
N ILE A 117 14.03 -6.70 -2.13
CA ILE A 117 14.38 -6.72 -0.71
C ILE A 117 14.94 -5.37 -0.25
N GLY A 118 15.73 -4.69 -1.07
CA GLY A 118 16.36 -3.41 -0.74
C GLY A 118 15.32 -2.34 -0.34
N PRO A 119 14.34 -2.04 -1.20
CA PRO A 119 13.28 -1.09 -0.87
C PRO A 119 12.46 -1.47 0.36
N VAL A 120 12.20 -2.76 0.57
CA VAL A 120 11.49 -3.25 1.76
C VAL A 120 12.20 -2.87 3.05
N ILE A 121 13.52 -3.09 3.09
CA ILE A 121 14.35 -2.75 4.25
C ILE A 121 14.34 -1.23 4.47
N VAL A 122 14.55 -0.44 3.41
CA VAL A 122 14.58 1.03 3.48
C VAL A 122 13.24 1.57 4.03
N ASN A 123 12.11 1.08 3.51
CA ASN A 123 10.79 1.52 3.92
C ASN A 123 10.45 1.17 5.38
N ILE A 124 10.84 -0.03 5.84
CA ILE A 124 10.67 -0.43 7.24
C ILE A 124 11.50 0.48 8.15
N ILE A 125 12.78 0.71 7.81
CA ILE A 125 13.67 1.58 8.59
C ILE A 125 13.09 3.00 8.65
N LEU A 126 12.68 3.55 7.50
CA LEU A 126 12.09 4.88 7.42
C LEU A 126 10.83 5.00 8.30
N SER A 127 9.93 4.03 8.21
CA SER A 127 8.71 3.96 9.03
C SER A 127 9.01 3.91 10.53
N LEU A 128 10.01 3.13 10.95
CA LEU A 128 10.45 3.07 12.34
C LEU A 128 11.06 4.38 12.82
N VAL A 129 11.91 5.00 12.00
CA VAL A 129 12.53 6.30 12.29
C VAL A 129 11.44 7.36 12.49
N ILE A 130 10.41 7.40 11.65
CA ILE A 130 9.29 8.33 11.78
C ILE A 130 8.57 8.14 13.12
N ILE A 131 8.21 6.89 13.49
CA ILE A 131 7.54 6.62 14.78
C ILE A 131 8.41 7.03 15.96
N ILE A 132 9.72 6.70 15.93
CA ILE A 132 10.65 7.02 17.01
C ILE A 132 10.81 8.53 17.14
N ASN A 133 10.99 9.24 16.02
CA ASN A 133 11.12 10.69 16.02
C ASN A 133 9.84 11.36 16.55
N GLU A 134 8.66 10.88 16.15
CA GLU A 134 7.39 11.40 16.65
C GLU A 134 7.23 11.18 18.17
N LYS A 135 7.68 10.02 18.69
CA LYS A 135 7.73 9.78 20.14
C LYS A 135 8.71 10.71 20.86
N LYS A 136 9.86 10.99 20.24
CA LYS A 136 10.92 11.87 20.80
C LYS A 136 10.51 13.34 20.82
N LYS A 137 9.71 13.81 19.87
CA LYS A 137 9.15 15.18 19.84
C LYS A 137 8.31 15.54 21.07
N GLY A 138 7.99 14.57 21.94
CA GLY A 138 7.40 14.84 23.25
C GLY A 138 5.88 15.01 23.23
N SER A 139 5.22 14.88 22.08
CA SER A 139 3.76 14.94 21.95
C SER A 139 3.08 13.89 22.85
N THR A 140 2.38 14.36 23.88
CA THR A 140 1.61 13.51 24.80
C THR A 140 0.47 12.81 24.07
N GLU A 141 -0.13 13.46 23.09
CA GLU A 141 -1.22 12.88 22.28
C GLU A 141 -0.73 11.72 21.41
N PHE A 142 0.42 11.86 20.75
CA PHE A 142 0.97 10.77 19.94
C PHE A 142 1.37 9.57 20.82
N LYS A 143 2.01 9.82 21.97
CA LYS A 143 2.36 8.76 22.92
C LYS A 143 1.13 8.00 23.41
N ARG A 144 0.05 8.72 23.77
CA ARG A 144 -1.21 8.12 24.21
C ARG A 144 -1.86 7.29 23.09
N TRP A 145 -1.92 7.85 21.89
CA TRP A 145 -2.44 7.15 20.72
C TRP A 145 -1.62 5.89 20.41
N PHE A 146 -0.28 5.97 20.43
CA PHE A 146 0.63 4.86 20.16
C PHE A 146 0.50 3.77 21.21
N HIS A 147 0.35 4.10 22.49
CA HIS A 147 0.12 3.11 23.54
C HIS A 147 -1.19 2.34 23.31
N ALA A 148 -2.26 3.03 22.91
CA ALA A 148 -3.56 2.40 22.64
C ALA A 148 -3.60 1.60 21.32
N ASN A 149 -2.74 1.92 20.35
CA ASN A 149 -2.80 1.38 18.98
C ASN A 149 -1.47 0.79 18.49
N SER A 150 -0.57 0.38 19.39
CA SER A 150 0.78 -0.10 19.08
C SER A 150 0.81 -1.26 18.07
N SER A 151 -0.15 -2.19 18.18
CA SER A 151 -0.30 -3.29 17.23
C SER A 151 -0.64 -2.80 15.81
N LEU A 152 -1.52 -1.78 15.68
CA LEU A 152 -1.82 -1.19 14.37
C LEU A 152 -0.60 -0.50 13.78
N ALA A 153 0.14 0.25 14.61
CA ALA A 153 1.37 0.91 14.18
C ALA A 153 2.41 -0.10 13.68
N ALA A 154 2.63 -1.19 14.42
CA ALA A 154 3.55 -2.25 14.02
C ALA A 154 3.12 -2.93 12.70
N THR A 155 1.84 -3.26 12.56
CA THR A 155 1.33 -3.84 11.31
C THR A 155 1.49 -2.89 10.13
N ALA A 156 1.17 -1.60 10.32
CA ALA A 156 1.35 -0.61 9.27
C ALA A 156 2.82 -0.43 8.90
N THR A 157 3.75 -0.47 9.85
CA THR A 157 5.20 -0.44 9.57
C THR A 157 5.65 -1.64 8.73
N VAL A 158 5.16 -2.84 9.02
CA VAL A 158 5.52 -4.03 8.23
C VAL A 158 4.96 -3.94 6.81
N ILE A 159 3.68 -3.57 6.67
CA ILE A 159 3.04 -3.42 5.35
C ILE A 159 3.70 -2.27 4.57
N ALA A 160 4.07 -1.19 5.24
CA ALA A 160 4.79 -0.07 4.65
C ALA A 160 6.14 -0.48 4.04
N GLY A 161 6.74 -1.56 4.53
CA GLY A 161 7.88 -2.20 3.89
C GLY A 161 7.63 -2.46 2.41
N ALA A 162 6.50 -3.08 2.07
CA ALA A 162 6.15 -3.37 0.69
C ALA A 162 5.77 -2.13 -0.14
N ASP A 163 5.19 -1.11 0.49
CA ASP A 163 4.92 0.20 -0.12
C ASP A 163 4.64 1.26 0.97
N MET A 164 5.42 2.34 0.96
CA MET A 164 5.30 3.40 1.97
C MET A 164 3.91 4.06 2.00
N SER A 165 3.14 4.00 0.92
CA SER A 165 1.77 4.54 0.85
C SER A 165 0.83 3.87 1.85
N ALA A 166 1.04 2.60 2.18
CA ALA A 166 0.25 1.89 3.18
C ALA A 166 0.44 2.47 4.60
N PHE A 167 1.57 3.13 4.87
CA PHE A 167 1.84 3.77 6.16
C PHE A 167 0.86 4.91 6.47
N LYS A 168 0.31 5.55 5.43
CA LYS A 168 -0.70 6.62 5.55
C LYS A 168 -1.96 6.17 6.29
N VAL A 169 -2.22 4.85 6.42
CA VAL A 169 -3.37 4.30 7.15
C VAL A 169 -3.44 4.82 8.59
N LEU A 170 -2.28 5.10 9.20
CA LEU A 170 -2.19 5.56 10.58
C LEU A 170 -2.82 6.94 10.79
N TYR A 171 -2.84 7.82 9.79
CA TYR A 171 -3.38 9.19 9.88
C TYR A 171 -4.39 9.54 8.78
N SER A 172 -4.92 8.52 8.11
CA SER A 172 -5.86 8.68 6.99
C SER A 172 -7.26 9.16 7.40
N HIS A 173 -7.63 9.06 8.67
CA HIS A 173 -8.98 9.31 9.22
C HIS A 173 -10.07 8.43 8.61
N ILE A 174 -9.70 7.26 8.07
CA ILE A 174 -10.63 6.30 7.46
C ILE A 174 -11.78 5.97 8.43
N PHE A 175 -13.01 6.03 7.93
CA PHE A 175 -14.27 5.83 8.66
C PHE A 175 -14.45 6.74 9.90
N GLY A 176 -13.69 7.83 10.03
CA GLY A 176 -13.74 8.72 11.19
C GLY A 176 -13.27 8.07 12.50
N LEU A 177 -12.57 6.94 12.43
CA LEU A 177 -12.18 6.19 13.62
C LEU A 177 -10.89 6.76 14.24
N LYS A 178 -10.89 7.00 15.56
CA LYS A 178 -9.73 7.56 16.31
C LYS A 178 -8.44 6.76 16.12
N ARG A 179 -8.54 5.44 15.90
CA ARG A 179 -7.40 4.54 15.64
C ARG A 179 -6.64 4.83 14.33
N PHE A 180 -7.30 5.43 13.33
CA PHE A 180 -6.69 5.80 12.04
C PHE A 180 -6.43 7.32 11.97
N ASN A 181 -6.43 7.98 13.12
CA ASN A 181 -6.17 9.39 13.30
C ASN A 181 -5.01 9.55 14.30
N ALA A 182 -3.85 9.03 13.92
CA ALA A 182 -2.60 9.26 14.65
C ALA A 182 -2.24 10.75 14.55
N PRO A 183 -1.95 11.42 15.68
CA PRO A 183 -1.61 12.84 15.69
C PRO A 183 -0.13 13.03 15.30
N PHE A 184 0.21 12.75 14.04
CA PHE A 184 1.52 13.06 13.49
C PHE A 184 1.67 14.56 13.26
N SER A 185 2.86 15.06 13.59
CA SER A 185 3.35 16.38 13.19
C SER A 185 3.39 16.53 11.68
N ASP A 186 3.28 17.77 11.19
CA ASP A 186 3.31 18.05 9.76
C ASP A 186 4.65 17.67 9.13
N ASP A 187 5.79 17.86 9.81
CA ASP A 187 7.09 17.37 9.32
C ASP A 187 7.07 15.85 9.07
N SER A 188 6.47 15.07 9.98
CA SER A 188 6.40 13.61 9.83
C SER A 188 5.51 13.22 8.66
N LYS A 189 4.40 13.93 8.43
CA LYS A 189 3.57 13.71 7.23
C LYS A 189 4.35 14.04 5.96
N THR A 190 5.12 15.13 5.95
CA THR A 190 5.97 15.50 4.82
C THR A 190 7.05 14.45 4.57
N ILE A 191 7.70 13.93 5.60
CA ILE A 191 8.67 12.82 5.47
C ILE A 191 7.99 11.56 4.93
N ILE A 192 6.76 11.24 5.36
CA ILE A 192 6.00 10.09 4.83
C ILE A 192 5.71 10.28 3.33
N LEU A 193 5.31 11.49 2.91
CA LEU A 193 5.07 11.81 1.50
C LEU A 193 6.34 11.64 0.66
N TRP A 194 7.47 12.20 1.10
CA TRP A 194 8.76 12.00 0.45
C TRP A 194 9.20 10.53 0.45
N GLY A 195 8.93 9.80 1.53
CA GLY A 195 9.13 8.36 1.61
C GLY A 195 8.35 7.60 0.54
N CYS A 196 7.11 8.00 0.25
CA CYS A 196 6.32 7.43 -0.85
C CYS A 196 6.96 7.71 -2.22
N VAL A 197 7.47 8.92 -2.44
CA VAL A 197 8.19 9.27 -3.68
C VAL A 197 9.44 8.40 -3.85
N ILE A 198 10.28 8.36 -2.81
CA ILE A 198 11.54 7.59 -2.81
C ILE A 198 11.24 6.11 -3.05
N SER A 199 10.27 5.54 -2.32
CA SER A 199 9.85 4.14 -2.48
C SER A 199 9.51 3.81 -3.93
N SER A 200 8.74 4.65 -4.64
CA SER A 200 8.44 4.37 -6.04
C SER A 200 9.65 4.48 -6.97
N ILE A 201 10.57 5.40 -6.71
CA ILE A 201 11.79 5.55 -7.52
C ILE A 201 12.71 4.33 -7.34
N ILE A 202 12.88 3.84 -6.10
CA ILE A 202 13.80 2.73 -5.82
C ILE A 202 13.19 1.34 -6.05
N GLN A 203 11.86 1.22 -6.05
CA GLN A 203 11.15 -0.05 -6.17
C GLN A 203 10.41 -0.17 -7.48
N ASP A 204 9.42 0.70 -7.71
CA ASP A 204 8.46 0.53 -8.80
C ASP A 204 9.12 0.73 -10.17
N ILE A 205 9.99 1.74 -10.32
CA ILE A 205 10.69 2.01 -11.58
C ILE A 205 11.66 0.86 -11.94
N PRO A 206 12.60 0.43 -11.07
CA PRO A 206 13.48 -0.69 -11.37
C PRO A 206 12.73 -2.00 -11.63
N GLN A 207 11.67 -2.30 -10.85
CA GLN A 207 10.84 -3.47 -11.09
C GLN A 207 10.13 -3.40 -12.44
N PHE A 208 9.64 -2.23 -12.85
CA PHE A 208 9.04 -2.05 -14.17
C PHE A 208 10.04 -2.31 -15.30
N VAL A 209 11.26 -1.77 -15.19
CA VAL A 209 12.34 -1.98 -16.16
C VAL A 209 12.69 -3.47 -16.26
N ILE A 210 12.85 -4.15 -15.12
CA ILE A 210 13.11 -5.60 -15.08
C ILE A 210 12.01 -6.39 -15.80
N GLN A 211 10.74 -6.04 -15.62
CA GLN A 211 9.63 -6.73 -16.30
C GLN A 211 9.65 -6.53 -17.81
N ILE A 212 10.03 -5.34 -18.29
CA ILE A 212 10.20 -5.08 -19.73
C ILE A 212 11.35 -5.92 -20.28
N LEU A 213 12.51 -5.93 -19.61
CA LEU A 213 13.67 -6.70 -20.02
C LEU A 213 13.37 -8.21 -20.03
N TYR A 214 12.68 -8.70 -19.01
CA TYR A 214 12.26 -10.08 -18.94
C TYR A 214 11.37 -10.47 -20.14
N LYS A 215 10.44 -9.59 -20.52
CA LYS A 215 9.58 -9.79 -21.70
C LYS A 215 10.36 -9.84 -23.02
N THR A 216 11.46 -9.10 -23.15
CA THR A 216 12.27 -9.09 -24.37
C THR A 216 13.22 -10.29 -24.46
N GLU A 217 13.63 -10.85 -23.33
CA GLU A 217 14.62 -11.94 -23.23
C GLU A 217 13.97 -13.34 -23.27
N VAL A 218 12.70 -13.46 -22.89
CA VAL A 218 12.04 -14.78 -22.85
C VAL A 218 11.62 -15.25 -24.25
N GLU A 219 12.26 -16.31 -24.72
CA GLU A 219 11.86 -17.02 -25.93
C GLU A 219 10.83 -18.11 -25.56
N GLY A 220 9.65 -18.12 -26.19
CA GLY A 220 8.68 -19.22 -26.05
C GLY A 220 7.42 -18.96 -25.23
N GLY A 221 6.87 -17.74 -25.27
CA GLY A 221 5.59 -17.41 -24.64
C GLY A 221 5.76 -16.74 -23.28
N TYR A 222 4.82 -15.85 -22.94
CA TYR A 222 4.90 -14.98 -21.78
C TYR A 222 3.91 -15.43 -20.72
N ASP A 223 4.43 -15.96 -19.62
CA ASP A 223 3.62 -16.54 -18.55
C ASP A 223 2.68 -15.50 -17.90
N LEU A 224 1.59 -16.00 -17.32
CA LEU A 224 0.55 -15.19 -16.70
C LEU A 224 1.09 -14.30 -15.55
N ILE A 225 1.99 -14.82 -14.71
CA ILE A 225 2.51 -14.08 -13.54
C ILE A 225 3.30 -12.83 -13.97
N PRO A 226 4.33 -12.92 -14.85
CA PRO A 226 5.00 -11.76 -15.42
C PRO A 226 4.01 -10.78 -16.08
N PHE A 227 3.01 -11.28 -16.80
CA PHE A 227 1.98 -10.44 -17.43
C PHE A 227 1.15 -9.65 -16.43
N LEU A 228 0.59 -10.30 -15.42
CA LEU A 228 -0.17 -9.64 -14.37
C LEU A 228 0.69 -8.63 -13.61
N LYS A 229 1.97 -8.95 -13.38
CA LYS A 229 2.88 -8.02 -12.72
C LYS A 229 3.19 -6.80 -13.58
N LEU A 230 3.43 -6.99 -14.88
CA LEU A 230 3.68 -5.88 -15.81
C LEU A 230 2.47 -4.94 -15.86
N VAL A 231 1.26 -5.48 -16.02
CA VAL A 231 0.01 -4.70 -16.01
C VAL A 231 -0.16 -3.95 -14.68
N SER A 232 0.02 -4.63 -13.55
CA SER A 232 -0.08 -4.03 -12.21
C SER A 232 0.85 -2.83 -12.06
N THR A 233 2.13 -2.98 -12.42
CA THR A 233 3.13 -1.92 -12.30
C THR A 233 2.85 -0.76 -13.29
N SER A 234 2.38 -1.05 -14.51
CA SER A 234 1.97 -0.03 -15.48
C SER A 234 0.81 0.84 -15.01
N VAL A 235 -0.08 0.30 -14.17
CA VAL A 235 -1.19 1.06 -13.56
C VAL A 235 -0.75 1.77 -12.29
N LYS A 236 0.04 1.10 -11.44
CA LYS A 236 0.51 1.63 -10.15
C LYS A 236 1.35 2.90 -10.31
N LEU A 237 2.29 2.90 -11.26
CA LEU A 237 3.23 4.00 -11.47
C LEU A 237 2.54 5.34 -11.78
N PRO A 238 1.66 5.44 -12.80
CA PRO A 238 0.93 6.68 -13.09
C PRO A 238 0.05 7.15 -11.94
N ILE A 239 -0.68 6.24 -11.28
CA ILE A 239 -1.54 6.59 -10.14
C ILE A 239 -0.70 7.15 -8.99
N GLY A 240 0.42 6.51 -8.67
CA GLY A 240 1.35 6.97 -7.65
C GLY A 240 1.95 8.34 -7.98
N ILE A 241 2.31 8.59 -9.24
CA ILE A 241 2.84 9.89 -9.69
C ILE A 241 1.75 10.97 -9.59
N ILE A 242 0.57 10.74 -10.16
CA ILE A 242 -0.55 11.70 -10.14
C ILE A 242 -0.96 12.03 -8.70
N GLY A 243 -1.09 11.01 -7.84
CA GLY A 243 -1.44 11.19 -6.44
C GLY A 243 -0.43 12.06 -5.68
N ARG A 244 0.87 11.83 -5.91
CA ARG A 244 1.94 12.61 -5.28
C ARG A 244 2.03 14.03 -5.80
N VAL A 245 1.85 14.24 -7.11
CA VAL A 245 1.76 15.58 -7.70
C VAL A 245 0.58 16.35 -7.10
N TYR A 246 -0.57 15.69 -6.95
CA TYR A 246 -1.75 16.31 -6.34
C TYR A 246 -1.53 16.67 -4.86
N GLU A 247 -0.93 15.77 -4.06
CA GLU A 247 -0.61 16.03 -2.66
C GLU A 247 0.41 17.17 -2.50
N ALA A 248 1.45 17.22 -3.34
CA ALA A 248 2.45 18.30 -3.34
C ALA A 248 1.83 19.67 -3.70
N LEU A 249 0.97 19.71 -4.72
CA LEU A 249 0.28 20.95 -5.12
C LEU A 249 -0.71 21.45 -4.05
N LYS A 250 -1.32 20.53 -3.29
CA LYS A 250 -2.23 20.88 -2.20
C LYS A 250 -1.50 21.47 -1.00
N ASP A 251 -0.29 20.99 -0.70
CA ASP A 251 0.53 21.51 0.40
C ASP A 251 1.00 22.97 0.14
N HIS A 252 1.36 23.28 -1.12
CA HIS A 252 1.68 24.65 -1.54
C HIS A 252 0.49 25.64 -1.53
N ARG A 253 -0.74 25.14 -1.35
CA ARG A 253 -1.97 25.96 -1.38
C ARG A 253 -2.54 26.24 0.02
N LYS A 254 -1.87 25.85 1.11
CA LYS A 254 -2.23 26.35 2.44
C LYS A 254 -1.88 27.83 2.49
N PRO A 255 -2.86 28.75 2.66
CA PRO A 255 -2.53 30.12 2.98
C PRO A 255 -1.82 30.13 4.33
N SER A 256 -0.75 30.91 4.43
CA SER A 256 -0.14 31.33 5.67
C SER A 256 -1.13 32.20 6.44
N ASP A 257 -2.05 31.58 7.19
CA ASP A 257 -2.96 32.26 8.12
C ASP A 257 -2.23 32.65 9.42
N ASP A 258 -1.03 33.25 9.32
CA ASP A 258 -0.23 33.72 10.46
C ASP A 258 0.06 35.23 10.42
N ASP A 259 -0.62 36.00 9.55
CA ASP A 259 -0.50 37.46 9.49
C ASP A 259 -1.89 38.12 9.46
N ASP A 260 -2.65 38.07 10.56
CA ASP A 260 -3.64 39.11 10.93
C ASP A 260 -4.45 38.72 12.19
N ASN A 261 -3.88 38.94 13.38
CA ASN A 261 -4.63 39.43 14.56
C ASN A 261 -3.70 39.59 15.76
N ASN A 262 -2.87 40.64 15.74
CA ASN A 262 -2.32 41.18 16.99
C ASN A 262 -2.32 42.72 16.96
N ASN A 263 -3.48 43.30 16.67
CA ASN A 263 -3.78 44.71 16.94
C ASN A 263 -5.21 44.79 17.49
N ASN A 264 -5.34 44.53 18.79
CA ASN A 264 -6.41 45.07 19.62
C ASN A 264 -5.93 45.00 21.07
N ASN A 265 -5.08 45.95 21.42
CA ASN A 265 -4.75 46.25 22.81
C ASN A 265 -4.88 47.76 23.01
N ASP A 266 -6.09 48.25 22.78
CA ASP A 266 -6.51 49.58 23.21
C ASP A 266 -7.64 49.46 24.24
N ASN A 267 -7.39 50.14 25.35
CA ASN A 267 -8.35 50.62 26.34
C ASN A 267 -8.94 49.61 27.33
N ASN A 268 -8.30 49.52 28.51
CA ASN A 268 -8.98 49.50 29.81
C ASN A 268 -7.97 49.67 30.96
N ASN A 269 -7.71 50.90 31.40
CA ASN A 269 -7.73 51.33 32.82
C ASN A 269 -7.02 52.68 33.02
N SER A 270 -7.79 53.75 33.04
CA SER A 270 -7.51 54.90 33.89
C SER A 270 -8.80 55.69 34.04
N ASP A 271 -9.59 55.35 35.07
CA ASP A 271 -10.58 56.22 35.69
C ASP A 271 -11.07 55.56 36.99
N MET A 272 -10.33 55.78 38.07
CA MET A 272 -10.92 55.94 39.40
C MET A 272 -10.24 57.13 40.06
N GLU A 273 -10.89 58.28 39.91
CA GLU A 273 -10.58 59.53 40.58
C GLU A 273 -11.32 59.55 41.93
N LYS A 274 -10.58 59.57 43.04
CA LYS A 274 -10.75 60.43 44.23
C LYS A 274 -9.78 60.08 45.35
#